data_AF-A0A2G9T5S1-F1
#
_entry.id   AF-A0A2G9T5S1-F1
#
_cell.length_a   1.000
_cell.length_b   1.000
_cell.length_c   1.000
_cell.angle_alpha   90.00
_cell.angle_beta   90.00
_cell.angle_gamma   90.00
#
_symmetry.space_group_name_H-M   'P 1'
#
loop_
_entity.id
_entity.type
_entity.pdbx_description
1 polymer ?
#
loop_
_entity_poly.entity_id
_entity_poly.type
_entity_poly.pdbx_seq_one_letter_code
_entity_poly.pdbx_strand_id
1 'polypeptide(L)'
;IIRQRRGWAVQAAALLARCELERMKKRRVERACAQSELICKLMDGIDDQTPENGKEKRCGFVLASGLEPFWGAYSIHAETLQSLGCTSEALLLYEKLEMWDSVIECFKRLGQLEK
;
A
#
# COMPACT_ATOMS: atom_id res chain seq x y z
N ILE A 1 -8.02 -17.93 -24.87
CA ILE A 1 -7.01 -17.53 -23.87
C ILE A 1 -6.70 -16.06 -24.10
N ILE A 2 -7.23 -15.15 -23.27
CA ILE A 2 -6.89 -13.72 -23.37
C ILE A 2 -5.39 -13.63 -23.15
N ARG A 3 -4.65 -13.27 -24.19
CA ARG A 3 -3.20 -13.07 -24.16
C ARG A 3 -2.95 -11.93 -23.16
N GLN A 4 -2.64 -12.29 -21.92
CA GLN A 4 -2.59 -11.36 -20.79
C GLN A 4 -1.47 -10.35 -21.03
N ARG A 5 -1.80 -9.20 -21.64
CA ARG A 5 -0.91 -8.04 -21.65
C ARG A 5 -0.92 -7.50 -20.23
N ARG A 6 0.10 -7.88 -19.48
CA ARG A 6 0.32 -7.51 -18.07
C ARG A 6 0.78 -6.06 -18.01
N GLY A 7 -0.16 -5.12 -18.04
CA GLY A 7 0.13 -3.72 -17.73
C GLY A 7 0.40 -3.60 -16.23
N TRP A 8 1.54 -3.01 -15.85
CA TRP A 8 1.93 -2.90 -14.45
C TRP A 8 0.86 -2.18 -13.63
N ALA A 9 0.30 -1.08 -14.15
CA ALA A 9 -0.73 -0.32 -13.46
C ALA A 9 -1.99 -1.15 -13.17
N VAL A 10 -2.42 -1.99 -14.13
CA VAL A 10 -3.56 -2.90 -13.94
C VAL A 10 -3.27 -3.96 -12.88
N GLN A 11 -2.05 -4.51 -12.88
CA GLN A 11 -1.65 -5.52 -11.89
C GLN A 11 -1.50 -4.93 -10.50
N ALA A 12 -0.90 -3.75 -10.39
CA ALA A 12 -0.73 -3.03 -9.14
C ALA A 12 -2.10 -2.63 -8.55
N ALA A 13 -3.00 -2.08 -9.37
CA ALA A 13 -4.36 -1.74 -8.95
C ALA A 13 -5.12 -2.97 -8.43
N ALA A 14 -5.12 -4.06 -9.19
CA ALA A 14 -5.77 -5.31 -8.78
C ALA A 14 -5.15 -5.91 -7.50
N LEU A 15 -3.83 -5.79 -7.34
CA LEU A 15 -3.13 -6.28 -6.14
C LEU A 15 -3.48 -5.44 -4.91
N LEU A 16 -3.50 -4.11 -5.02
CA LEU A 16 -3.89 -3.19 -3.95
C LEU A 16 -5.34 -3.42 -3.52
N ALA A 17 -6.27 -3.50 -4.46
CA ALA A 17 -7.68 -3.79 -4.17
C ALA A 17 -7.84 -5.13 -3.43
N ARG A 18 -7.04 -6.15 -3.80
CA ARG A 18 -7.02 -7.42 -3.06
C ARG A 18 -6.48 -7.27 -1.65
N CYS A 19 -5.40 -6.50 -1.46
CA CYS A 19 -4.85 -6.24 -0.12
C CYS A 19 -5.89 -5.56 0.78
N GLU A 20 -6.60 -4.58 0.24
CA GLU A 20 -7.67 -3.87 0.94
C GLU A 20 -8.78 -4.83 1.44
N LEU A 21 -9.29 -5.70 0.55
CA LEU A 21 -10.31 -6.69 0.90
C LEU A 21 -9.84 -7.74 1.92
N GLU A 22 -8.54 -7.99 1.97
CA GLU A 22 -7.93 -9.05 2.79
C GLU A 22 -7.33 -8.54 4.11
N ARG A 23 -7.21 -7.22 4.32
CA ARG A 23 -6.57 -6.64 5.51
C ARG A 23 -7.18 -7.08 6.84
N MET A 24 -8.48 -7.40 6.86
CA MET A 24 -9.17 -7.90 8.05
C MET A 24 -9.27 -9.43 8.12
N LYS A 25 -8.70 -10.16 7.15
CA LYS A 25 -8.82 -11.62 7.06
C LYS A 25 -7.59 -12.28 7.71
N LYS A 26 -7.77 -12.86 8.91
CA LYS A 26 -6.70 -13.50 9.72
C LYS A 26 -5.71 -14.37 8.93
N ARG A 27 -6.17 -15.21 7.99
CA ARG A 27 -5.29 -16.10 7.21
C ARG A 27 -4.54 -15.43 6.05
N ARG A 28 -4.90 -14.19 5.71
CA ARG A 28 -4.40 -13.48 4.51
C ARG A 28 -3.82 -12.10 4.79
N VAL A 29 -4.03 -11.55 5.98
CA VAL A 29 -3.57 -10.21 6.37
C VAL A 29 -2.05 -10.04 6.26
N GLU A 30 -1.25 -11.03 6.67
CA GLU A 30 0.22 -10.97 6.54
C GLU A 30 0.65 -10.87 5.06
N ARG A 31 0.01 -11.64 4.19
CA ARG A 31 0.25 -11.56 2.75
C ARG A 31 -0.16 -10.21 2.18
N ALA A 32 -1.32 -9.69 2.60
CA ALA A 32 -1.77 -8.36 2.19
C ALA A 32 -0.78 -7.27 2.64
N CYS A 33 -0.20 -7.41 3.83
CA CYS A 33 0.81 -6.50 4.35
C CYS A 33 2.07 -6.50 3.48
N ALA A 34 2.66 -7.68 3.23
CA ALA A 34 3.84 -7.79 2.40
C ALA A 34 3.61 -7.33 0.95
N GLN A 35 2.42 -7.56 0.40
CA GLN A 35 2.09 -7.16 -0.97
C GLN A 35 1.85 -5.66 -1.10
N SER A 36 1.17 -5.04 -0.14
CA SER A 36 0.99 -3.58 -0.11
C SER A 36 2.32 -2.85 0.12
N GLU A 37 3.17 -3.36 1.02
CA GLU A 37 4.54 -2.85 1.22
C GLU A 37 5.36 -2.89 -0.07
N LEU A 38 5.33 -4.02 -0.78
CA LEU A 38 6.02 -4.20 -2.06
C LEU A 38 5.56 -3.16 -3.09
N ILE A 39 4.25 -2.92 -3.22
CA ILE A 39 3.74 -1.93 -4.16
C ILE A 39 4.21 -0.52 -3.78
N CYS A 40 4.18 -0.16 -2.49
CA CYS A 40 4.69 1.13 -2.02
C CYS A 40 6.17 1.31 -2.38
N LYS A 41 7.01 0.30 -2.12
CA LYS A 41 8.43 0.31 -2.49
C LYS A 41 8.64 0.47 -4.00
N LEU A 42 7.88 -0.26 -4.81
CA LEU A 42 7.98 -0.17 -6.28
C LEU A 42 7.50 1.18 -6.84
N MET A 43 6.56 1.86 -6.17
CA MET A 43 6.11 3.21 -6.54
C MET A 43 7.18 4.26 -6.20
N ASP A 44 7.85 4.10 -5.06
CA ASP A 44 8.96 4.97 -4.64
C ASP A 44 10.29 4.62 -5.33
N GLY A 45 10.33 3.54 -6.12
CA GLY A 45 11.55 3.05 -6.78
C GLY A 45 12.57 2.40 -5.83
N ILE A 46 12.17 2.08 -4.61
CA ILE A 46 12.98 1.43 -3.58
C ILE A 46 13.12 -0.06 -3.91
N ASP A 47 14.34 -0.58 -3.86
CA ASP A 47 14.69 -1.98 -4.17
C ASP A 47 14.23 -2.47 -5.55
N ASP A 48 13.91 -1.54 -6.48
CA ASP A 48 13.38 -1.87 -7.79
C ASP A 48 14.48 -2.09 -8.83
N GLN A 49 14.77 -3.37 -9.08
CA GLN A 49 15.77 -3.84 -10.04
C GLN A 49 15.30 -3.75 -11.51
N THR A 50 14.10 -3.21 -11.78
CA THR A 50 13.61 -3.02 -13.15
C THR A 50 14.45 -1.95 -13.85
N PRO A 51 14.96 -2.19 -15.08
CA PRO A 51 15.65 -1.15 -15.83
C PRO A 51 14.73 0.05 -16.12
N GLU A 52 15.32 1.24 -16.35
CA GLU A 52 14.56 2.49 -16.53
C GLU A 52 13.51 2.39 -17.65
N ASN A 53 13.89 1.80 -18.79
CA ASN A 53 12.98 1.55 -19.91
C ASN A 53 11.77 0.64 -19.57
N GLY A 54 11.85 -0.14 -18.50
CA GLY A 54 10.78 -0.95 -17.96
C GLY A 54 9.92 -0.17 -16.97
N LYS A 55 10.52 0.73 -16.19
CA LYS A 55 9.83 1.65 -15.27
C LYS A 55 8.94 2.64 -16.05
N GLU A 56 9.44 3.22 -17.14
CA GLU A 56 8.67 4.12 -18.02
C GLU A 56 7.37 3.48 -18.51
N LYS A 57 7.39 2.17 -18.78
CA LYS A 57 6.21 1.41 -19.25
C LYS A 57 5.16 1.20 -18.18
N ARG A 58 5.46 1.46 -16.90
CA ARG A 58 4.50 1.34 -15.79
C ARG A 58 3.42 2.40 -15.83
N CYS A 59 3.72 3.56 -16.42
CA CYS A 59 2.76 4.65 -16.64
C CYS A 59 1.66 4.29 -17.65
N GLY A 60 1.86 3.22 -18.44
CA GLY A 60 0.85 2.71 -19.35
C GLY A 60 -0.42 2.29 -18.60
N PHE A 61 -1.56 2.85 -19.00
CA PHE A 61 -2.89 2.60 -18.45
C PHE A 61 -3.15 3.09 -17.02
N VAL A 62 -2.27 3.89 -16.39
CA VAL A 62 -2.47 4.37 -15.00
C VAL A 62 -3.84 4.99 -14.78
N LEU A 63 -4.28 5.87 -15.69
CA LEU A 63 -5.60 6.52 -15.61
C LEU A 63 -6.76 5.55 -15.86
N ALA A 64 -6.55 4.52 -16.69
CA ALA A 64 -7.60 3.57 -17.08
C ALA A 64 -7.70 2.36 -16.13
N SER A 65 -6.66 2.08 -15.35
CA SER A 65 -6.61 0.93 -14.46
C SER A 65 -7.26 1.15 -13.10
N GLY A 66 -7.54 2.42 -12.75
CA GLY A 66 -7.93 2.78 -11.38
C GLY A 66 -6.78 2.51 -10.39
N LEU A 67 -5.52 2.71 -10.81
CA LEU A 67 -4.40 2.58 -9.90
C LEU A 67 -4.45 3.74 -8.91
N GLU A 68 -4.52 3.41 -7.62
CA GLU A 68 -4.43 4.40 -6.56
C GLU A 68 -3.09 5.16 -6.65
N PRO A 69 -3.09 6.48 -6.42
CA PRO A 69 -1.86 7.24 -6.22
C PRO A 69 -1.07 6.68 -5.04
N PHE A 70 0.20 7.07 -4.93
CA PHE A 70 1.12 6.48 -3.94
C PHE A 70 0.57 6.58 -2.51
N TRP A 71 -0.09 7.69 -2.13
CA TRP A 71 -0.67 7.85 -0.79
C TRP A 71 -1.80 6.86 -0.51
N GLY A 72 -2.61 6.50 -1.51
CA GLY A 72 -3.64 5.47 -1.37
C GLY A 72 -3.04 4.09 -1.12
N ALA A 73 -1.94 3.76 -1.81
CA ALA A 73 -1.20 2.52 -1.55
C ALA A 73 -0.64 2.46 -0.12
N TYR A 74 -0.05 3.57 0.35
CA TYR A 74 0.47 3.69 1.72
C TYR A 74 -0.64 3.64 2.78
N SER A 75 -1.81 4.23 2.52
CA SER A 75 -2.99 4.14 3.40
C SER A 75 -3.46 2.69 3.54
N ILE A 76 -3.59 1.94 2.44
CA ILE A 76 -3.92 0.51 2.47
C ILE A 76 -2.88 -0.28 3.29
N HIS A 77 -1.59 0.03 3.11
CA HIS A 77 -0.52 -0.63 3.85
C HIS A 77 -0.59 -0.33 5.36
N ALA A 78 -0.76 0.94 5.74
CA ALA A 78 -0.88 1.38 7.13
C ALA A 78 -2.11 0.79 7.81
N GLU A 79 -3.25 0.68 7.13
CA GLU A 79 -4.45 0.03 7.65
C GLU A 79 -4.26 -1.47 7.84
N THR A 80 -3.47 -2.10 6.96
CA THR A 80 -3.11 -3.51 7.10
C THR A 80 -2.17 -3.75 8.27
N LEU A 81 -1.18 -2.86 8.49
CA LEU A 81 -0.31 -2.87 9.67
C LEU A 81 -1.11 -2.72 10.97
N GLN A 82 -2.08 -1.79 11.01
CA GLN A 82 -2.99 -1.66 12.15
C GLN A 82 -3.77 -2.96 12.41
N SER A 83 -4.21 -3.64 11.35
CA SER A 83 -4.95 -4.91 11.47
C SER A 83 -4.09 -6.06 12.01
N LEU A 84 -2.76 -5.97 11.88
CA LEU A 84 -1.78 -6.88 12.49
C LEU A 84 -1.38 -6.50 13.91
N GLY A 85 -1.79 -5.31 14.40
CA GLY A 85 -1.36 -4.76 15.67
C GLY A 85 -0.03 -3.99 15.62
N CYS A 86 0.58 -3.84 14.44
CA CYS A 86 1.78 -3.05 14.19
C CYS A 86 1.46 -1.54 14.19
N THR A 87 0.98 -1.04 15.32
CA THR A 87 0.41 0.32 15.45
C THR A 87 1.50 1.39 15.34
N SER A 88 2.70 1.12 15.84
CA SER A 88 3.84 2.04 15.78
C SER A 88 4.31 2.26 14.33
N GLU A 89 4.39 1.19 13.55
CA GLU A 89 4.77 1.26 12.13
C GLU A 89 3.67 1.96 11.30
N ALA A 90 2.40 1.67 11.59
CA ALA A 90 1.29 2.35 10.95
C ALA A 90 1.29 3.87 11.26
N LEU A 91 1.58 4.26 12.50
CA LEU A 91 1.69 5.65 12.92
C LEU A 91 2.70 6.43 12.07
N LEU A 92 3.91 5.89 11.87
CA LEU A 92 4.95 6.52 11.06
C LEU A 92 4.48 6.79 9.61
N LEU A 93 3.69 5.87 9.05
CA LEU A 93 3.12 6.05 7.72
C LEU A 93 2.02 7.12 7.72
N TYR A 94 1.12 7.13 8.70
CA TYR A 94 0.10 8.16 8.80
C TYR A 94 0.67 9.55 9.04
N GLU A 95 1.75 9.67 9.82
CA GLU A 95 2.48 10.93 10.00
C GLU A 95 3.10 11.40 8.67
N LYS A 96 3.75 10.50 7.93
CA LYS A 96 4.31 10.80 6.59
C LYS A 96 3.23 11.21 5.58
N LEU A 97 2.03 10.63 5.68
CA LEU A 97 0.88 10.97 4.84
C LEU A 97 0.05 12.15 5.36
N GLU A 98 0.39 12.71 6.52
CA GLU A 98 -0.38 13.76 7.20
C GLU A 98 -1.85 13.37 7.45
N MET A 99 -2.12 12.07 7.67
CA MET A 99 -3.45 11.54 7.99
C MET A 99 -3.77 11.69 9.47
N TRP A 100 -3.98 12.93 9.92
CA TRP A 100 -4.04 13.28 11.34
C TRP A 100 -5.11 12.54 12.16
N ASP A 101 -6.28 12.25 11.58
CA ASP A 101 -7.30 11.45 12.26
C ASP A 101 -6.79 10.04 12.61
N SER A 102 -6.01 9.45 11.71
CA SER A 102 -5.41 8.12 11.92
C SER A 102 -4.23 8.18 12.87
N VAL A 103 -3.43 9.26 12.83
CA VAL A 103 -2.34 9.53 13.80
C VAL A 103 -2.89 9.58 15.23
N ILE A 104 -3.98 10.33 15.45
CA ILE A 104 -4.65 10.45 16.75
C ILE A 104 -5.15 9.08 17.22
N GLU A 105 -5.77 8.30 16.32
CA GLU A 105 -6.24 6.94 16.64
C GLU A 105 -5.09 6.01 17.02
N CYS A 106 -3.94 6.09 16.34
CA CYS A 106 -2.75 5.35 16.71
C CYS A 106 -2.22 5.75 18.10
N PHE A 107 -2.15 7.05 18.42
CA PHE A 107 -1.73 7.50 19.76
C PHE A 107 -2.69 7.04 20.86
N LYS A 108 -4.01 7.02 20.61
CA LYS A 108 -4.99 6.45 21.54
C LYS A 108 -4.72 4.97 21.80
N ARG A 109 -4.50 4.18 20.74
CA ARG A 109 -4.20 2.74 20.85
C ARG A 109 -2.89 2.45 21.57
N LEU A 110 -1.89 3.32 21.40
CA LEU A 110 -0.60 3.22 22.08
C LEU A 110 -0.63 3.75 23.53
N GLY A 111 -1.69 4.46 23.94
CA GLY A 111 -1.77 5.11 25.25
C GLY A 111 -0.87 6.33 25.40
N GLN A 112 -0.58 7.04 24.30
CA GLN A 112 0.44 8.11 24.22
C GLN A 112 -0.16 9.49 23.88
N LEU A 113 -1.32 9.86 24.45
CA LEU A 113 -2.03 11.09 24.11
C LEU A 113 -1.36 12.41 24.57
N GLU A 114 -0.26 12.34 25.33
CA GLU A 114 0.35 13.50 26.00
C GLU A 114 1.58 14.09 25.29
N LYS A 115 1.76 13.87 23.97
CA LYS A 115 2.86 14.49 23.21
C LYS A 115 2.49 15.82 22.58
#